data_AF-A0A0C1EX94-F1
#
_entry.id   AF-A0A0C1EX94-F1
#
_cell.length_a   1.000
_cell.length_b   1.000
_cell.length_c   1.000
_cell.angle_alpha   90.00
_cell.angle_beta   90.00
_cell.angle_gamma   90.00
#
_symmetry.space_group_name_H-M   'P 1'
#
loop_
_entity.id
_entity.type
_entity.pdbx_description
1 polymer ?
#
loop_
_entity_poly.entity_id
_entity_poly.type
_entity_poly.pdbx_seq_one_letter_code
_entity_poly.pdbx_strand_id
1 'polypeptide(L)'
;MSSAVDIPIYDKTTDPKTANYELLETSSIKNLKEYSCAEEKTRYISLPNKDDIRLFLVPQDCGDFDYRYYLLTIKNNAVVSDLYVEGTSQEPEDDSSKENTSFKIDKDFKIFVKTEISNSTKSISYKIAEDGKIVEL
;
A
#
# COMPACT_ATOMS: atom_id res chain seq x y z
N MET A 1 -19.82 -9.93 28.31
CA MET A 1 -18.66 -9.05 28.06
C MET A 1 -18.82 -8.52 26.65
N SER A 2 -19.04 -7.21 26.52
CA SER A 2 -19.14 -6.57 25.20
C SER A 2 -17.72 -6.51 24.62
N SER A 3 -17.43 -7.28 23.58
CA SER A 3 -16.19 -7.09 22.82
C SER A 3 -16.18 -5.65 22.31
N ALA A 4 -15.16 -4.88 22.70
CA ALA A 4 -14.90 -3.60 22.04
C ALA A 4 -14.74 -3.89 20.54
N VAL A 5 -15.46 -3.15 19.71
CA VAL A 5 -15.30 -3.25 18.25
C VAL A 5 -13.90 -2.75 17.95
N ASP A 6 -13.03 -3.65 17.49
CA ASP A 6 -11.65 -3.34 17.16
C ASP A 6 -11.63 -2.63 15.80
N ILE A 7 -11.60 -1.30 15.81
CA ILE A 7 -11.66 -0.48 14.59
C ILE A 7 -10.25 -0.41 14.00
N PRO A 8 -10.04 -0.87 12.76
CA PRO A 8 -8.73 -0.82 12.10
C PRO A 8 -8.31 0.62 11.80
N ILE A 9 -6.99 0.86 11.73
CA ILE A 9 -6.39 2.13 11.28
C ILE A 9 -6.82 2.42 9.83
N TYR A 10 -6.84 1.36 9.02
CA TYR A 10 -7.19 1.45 7.62
C TYR A 10 -7.90 0.15 7.20
N ASP A 11 -9.10 0.27 6.63
CA ASP A 11 -9.88 -0.85 6.09
C ASP A 11 -10.89 -0.30 5.07
N LYS A 12 -10.37 0.21 3.96
CA LYS A 12 -11.18 0.70 2.84
C LYS A 12 -10.43 0.50 1.53
N THR A 13 -11.17 0.31 0.45
CA THR A 13 -10.63 0.35 -0.91
C THR A 13 -10.46 1.80 -1.37
N THR A 14 -9.36 2.10 -2.03
CA THR A 14 -9.07 3.43 -2.59
C THR A 14 -9.45 3.48 -4.05
N ASP A 15 -10.46 4.28 -4.41
CA ASP A 15 -10.72 4.58 -5.82
C ASP A 15 -9.66 5.56 -6.35
N PRO A 16 -8.82 5.15 -7.32
CA PRO A 16 -7.75 6.00 -7.83
C PRO A 16 -8.21 7.26 -8.55
N LYS A 17 -9.47 7.31 -8.99
CA LYS A 17 -10.02 8.47 -9.72
C LYS A 17 -10.58 9.54 -8.79
N THR A 18 -10.93 9.18 -7.57
CA THR A 18 -11.66 10.07 -6.63
C THR A 18 -10.96 10.27 -5.29
N ALA A 19 -9.90 9.51 -5.01
CA ALA A 19 -9.11 9.69 -3.79
C ALA A 19 -8.48 11.08 -3.70
N ASN A 20 -8.41 11.61 -2.48
CA ASN A 20 -7.78 12.89 -2.20
C ASN A 20 -6.28 12.68 -2.00
N TYR A 21 -5.48 13.06 -3.00
CA TYR A 21 -4.03 12.91 -2.97
C TYR A 21 -3.34 14.18 -2.51
N GLU A 22 -2.30 13.99 -1.71
CA GLU A 22 -1.24 14.97 -1.53
C GLU A 22 -0.20 14.82 -2.65
N LEU A 23 0.58 15.88 -2.88
CA LEU A 23 1.66 15.92 -3.86
C LEU A 23 2.97 16.30 -3.18
N LEU A 24 4.04 15.59 -3.47
CA LEU A 24 5.40 15.96 -3.05
C LEU A 24 6.42 15.85 -4.18
N GLU A 25 7.44 16.69 -4.14
CA GLU A 25 8.63 16.56 -4.99
C GLU A 25 9.36 15.26 -4.64
N THR A 26 9.71 14.46 -5.63
CA THR A 26 10.40 13.17 -5.43
C THR A 26 11.79 13.32 -4.84
N SER A 27 12.43 14.48 -5.05
CA SER A 27 13.71 14.84 -4.44
C SER A 27 13.63 15.10 -2.93
N SER A 28 12.44 15.31 -2.38
CA SER A 28 12.24 15.61 -0.96
C SER A 28 12.39 14.39 -0.05
N ILE A 29 12.29 13.17 -0.59
CA ILE A 29 12.47 11.91 0.16
C ILE A 29 13.39 11.00 -0.65
N LYS A 30 14.47 10.52 -0.03
CA LYS A 30 15.44 9.65 -0.70
C LYS A 30 14.75 8.36 -1.19
N ASN A 31 15.06 7.96 -2.42
CA ASN A 31 14.53 6.79 -3.15
C ASN A 31 13.05 6.89 -3.56
N LEU A 32 12.35 8.00 -3.29
CA LEU A 32 10.93 8.11 -3.65
C LEU A 32 10.68 8.06 -5.16
N LYS A 33 11.63 8.58 -5.97
CA LYS A 33 11.54 8.63 -7.43
C LYS A 33 11.27 7.27 -8.08
N GLU A 34 11.66 6.18 -7.42
CA GLU A 34 11.41 4.80 -7.89
C GLU A 34 9.90 4.46 -7.92
N TYR A 35 9.09 5.16 -7.14
CA TYR A 35 7.64 4.98 -7.02
C TYR A 35 6.86 6.14 -7.65
N SER A 36 7.47 6.87 -8.58
CA SER A 36 6.91 8.10 -9.15
C SER A 36 6.61 7.98 -10.63
N CYS A 37 6.66 6.79 -11.22
CA CYS A 37 6.41 6.62 -12.66
C CYS A 37 7.29 7.53 -13.54
N ALA A 38 8.56 7.74 -13.15
CA ALA A 38 9.51 8.67 -13.77
C ALA A 38 9.13 10.17 -13.71
N GLU A 39 8.12 10.55 -12.95
CA GLU A 39 7.73 11.94 -12.70
C GLU A 39 8.60 12.60 -11.63
N GLU A 40 8.67 13.94 -11.65
CA GLU A 40 9.35 14.72 -10.62
C GLU A 40 8.51 14.88 -9.34
N LYS A 41 7.20 14.57 -9.41
CA LYS A 41 6.27 14.62 -8.28
C LYS A 41 5.56 13.28 -8.10
N THR A 42 5.37 12.88 -6.84
CA THR A 42 4.55 11.71 -6.47
C THR A 42 3.24 12.16 -5.84
N ARG A 43 2.15 11.52 -6.26
CA ARG A 43 0.87 11.53 -5.53
C ARG A 43 0.91 10.50 -4.42
N TYR A 44 0.32 10.81 -3.28
CA TYR A 44 0.25 9.86 -2.17
C TYR A 44 -0.94 10.17 -1.26
N ILE A 45 -1.29 9.19 -0.43
CA ILE A 45 -2.20 9.36 0.69
C ILE A 45 -1.40 9.10 1.96
N SER A 46 -1.37 10.08 2.86
CA SER A 46 -0.82 9.89 4.20
C SER A 46 -1.71 8.95 5.01
N LEU A 47 -1.13 7.86 5.53
CA LEU A 47 -1.76 7.04 6.55
C LEU A 47 -1.20 7.41 7.93
N PRO A 48 -1.87 7.05 9.05
CA PRO A 48 -1.34 7.26 10.38
C PRO A 48 0.08 6.70 10.52
N ASN A 49 0.97 7.45 11.16
CA ASN A 49 2.36 7.06 11.34
C ASN A 49 2.51 6.03 12.47
N LYS A 50 3.50 5.14 12.33
CA LYS A 50 3.94 4.27 13.42
C LYS A 50 5.22 4.86 14.02
N ASP A 51 5.14 5.44 15.21
CA ASP A 51 6.28 6.09 15.86
C ASP A 51 6.93 7.15 14.95
N ASP A 52 8.20 6.98 14.57
CA ASP A 52 8.95 7.84 13.64
C ASP A 52 8.88 7.40 12.17
N ILE A 53 8.06 6.39 11.85
CA ILE A 53 7.89 5.83 10.50
C ILE A 53 6.62 6.40 9.87
N ARG A 54 6.78 7.15 8.77
CA ARG A 54 5.66 7.63 7.95
C ARG A 54 5.19 6.55 7.00
N LEU A 55 3.87 6.47 6.81
CA LEU A 55 3.22 5.49 5.93
C LEU A 55 2.53 6.20 4.78
N PHE A 56 3.00 6.00 3.56
CA PHE A 56 2.40 6.59 2.35
C PHE A 56 1.80 5.49 1.50
N LEU A 57 0.54 5.65 1.10
CA LEU A 57 -0.07 4.84 0.06
C LEU A 57 0.13 5.56 -1.28
N VAL A 58 0.90 4.96 -2.18
CA VAL A 58 1.32 5.57 -3.45
C VAL A 58 0.70 4.81 -4.62
N PRO A 59 -0.10 5.47 -5.47
CA PRO A 59 -0.60 4.86 -6.70
C PRO A 59 0.56 4.62 -7.69
N GLN A 60 0.56 3.46 -8.31
CA GLN A 60 1.32 3.12 -9.51
C GLN A 60 0.31 2.92 -10.63
N ASP A 61 0.08 3.98 -11.39
CA ASP A 61 -0.87 4.03 -12.51
C ASP A 61 -0.20 4.43 -13.83
N CYS A 62 1.09 4.13 -13.94
CA CYS A 62 1.82 4.16 -15.20
C CYS A 62 1.83 2.78 -15.88
N GLY A 63 1.59 2.77 -17.19
CA GLY A 63 1.54 1.56 -18.01
C GLY A 63 0.12 1.06 -18.27
N ASP A 64 0.01 -0.19 -18.73
CA ASP A 64 -1.26 -0.80 -19.16
C ASP A 64 -2.05 -1.44 -17.99
N PHE A 65 -1.70 -1.14 -16.73
CA PHE A 65 -2.39 -1.67 -15.56
C PHE A 65 -3.51 -0.74 -15.12
N ASP A 66 -4.67 -1.30 -14.75
CA ASP A 66 -5.85 -0.53 -14.33
C ASP A 66 -5.57 0.35 -13.10
N TYR A 67 -4.96 -0.20 -12.04
CA TYR A 67 -4.40 0.52 -10.89
C TYR A 67 -3.69 -0.41 -9.91
N ARG A 68 -2.63 0.09 -9.26
CA ARG A 68 -1.97 -0.56 -8.11
C ARG A 68 -1.60 0.47 -7.05
N TYR A 69 -1.60 0.07 -5.79
CA TYR A 69 -1.07 0.85 -4.68
C TYR A 69 0.02 0.09 -3.95
N TYR A 70 1.08 0.84 -3.66
CA TYR A 70 2.16 0.41 -2.79
C TYR A 70 2.10 1.17 -1.48
N LEU A 71 2.21 0.46 -0.38
CA LEU A 71 2.43 1.02 0.94
C LEU A 71 3.94 1.23 1.11
N LEU A 72 4.37 2.47 1.18
CA LEU A 72 5.75 2.85 1.46
C LEU A 72 5.93 3.15 2.94
N THR A 73 7.02 2.65 3.52
CA THR A 73 7.50 3.11 4.83
C THR A 73 8.66 4.07 4.64
N ILE A 74 8.60 5.20 5.35
CA ILE A 74 9.59 6.26 5.27
C ILE A 74 10.15 6.54 6.66
N LYS A 75 11.45 6.36 6.81
CA LYS A 75 12.19 6.62 8.05
C LYS A 75 13.44 7.43 7.73
N ASN A 76 13.79 8.40 8.57
CA ASN A 76 14.94 9.30 8.35
C ASN A 76 14.95 9.96 6.95
N ASN A 77 13.76 10.34 6.48
CA ASN A 77 13.54 10.97 5.18
C ASN A 77 14.00 10.14 3.95
N ALA A 78 13.98 8.81 4.08
CA ALA A 78 14.21 7.87 2.99
C ALA A 78 13.09 6.82 2.95
N VAL A 79 12.70 6.38 1.76
CA VAL A 79 11.90 5.15 1.61
C VAL A 79 12.79 3.98 2.03
N VAL A 80 12.32 3.19 3.01
CA VAL A 80 13.06 2.06 3.59
C VAL A 80 12.44 0.70 3.29
N SER A 81 11.17 0.67 2.87
CA SER A 81 10.46 -0.52 2.40
C SER A 81 9.24 -0.12 1.60
N ASP A 82 8.79 -1.05 0.75
CA ASP A 82 7.50 -1.00 0.08
C ASP A 82 6.77 -2.35 0.16
N LEU A 83 5.47 -2.32 -0.08
CA LEU A 83 4.63 -3.51 -0.20
C LEU A 83 3.47 -3.23 -1.16
N TYR A 84 3.24 -4.12 -2.12
CA TYR A 84 2.01 -4.10 -2.92
C TYR A 84 0.82 -4.52 -2.05
N VAL A 85 -0.17 -3.63 -1.92
CA VAL A 85 -1.25 -3.79 -0.93
C VAL A 85 -2.66 -3.67 -1.51
N GLU A 86 -2.83 -3.06 -2.68
CA GLU A 86 -4.15 -2.91 -3.29
C GLU A 86 -4.05 -2.77 -4.80
N GLY A 87 -4.96 -3.37 -5.54
CA GLY A 87 -4.98 -3.26 -7.00
C GLY A 87 -5.65 -4.43 -7.68
N THR A 88 -5.75 -4.32 -8.99
CA THR A 88 -6.18 -5.41 -9.87
C THR A 88 -5.05 -5.76 -10.83
N SER A 89 -4.82 -7.06 -11.03
CA SER A 89 -3.89 -7.57 -12.04
C SER A 89 -4.60 -8.66 -12.85
N GLN A 90 -4.36 -8.69 -14.15
CA GLN A 90 -4.91 -9.71 -15.04
C GLN A 90 -3.95 -9.92 -16.20
N GLU A 91 -3.64 -11.17 -16.52
CA GLU A 91 -2.89 -11.51 -17.73
C GLU A 91 -3.80 -11.31 -18.96
N PRO A 92 -3.32 -10.64 -20.03
CA PRO A 92 -4.15 -10.26 -21.18
C PRO A 92 -4.88 -11.41 -21.88
N GLU A 93 -4.37 -12.64 -21.74
CA GLU A 93 -4.87 -13.83 -22.45
C GLU A 93 -5.59 -14.83 -21.52
N ASP A 94 -5.71 -14.54 -20.22
CA ASP A 94 -6.32 -15.46 -19.25
C ASP A 94 -7.23 -14.73 -18.26
N ASP A 95 -8.54 -14.74 -18.53
CA ASP A 95 -9.54 -14.16 -17.63
C ASP A 95 -9.56 -14.80 -16.23
N SER A 96 -9.10 -16.04 -16.09
CA SER A 96 -9.04 -16.73 -14.79
C SER A 96 -7.87 -16.27 -13.93
N SER A 97 -6.91 -15.53 -14.52
CA SER A 97 -5.75 -14.95 -13.83
C SER A 97 -6.07 -13.67 -13.08
N LYS A 98 -7.30 -13.15 -13.15
CA LYS A 98 -7.67 -11.90 -12.49
C LYS A 98 -7.46 -12.00 -10.97
N GLU A 99 -6.54 -11.18 -10.48
CA GLU A 99 -6.23 -11.01 -9.07
C GLU A 99 -6.80 -9.68 -8.57
N ASN A 100 -7.49 -9.71 -7.43
CA ASN A 100 -7.87 -8.51 -6.70
C ASN A 100 -7.18 -8.52 -5.35
N THR A 101 -6.34 -7.51 -5.11
CA THR A 101 -5.61 -7.34 -3.85
C THR A 101 -6.23 -6.21 -3.05
N SER A 102 -6.38 -6.44 -1.75
CA SER A 102 -6.86 -5.47 -0.78
C SER A 102 -6.07 -5.61 0.51
N PHE A 103 -6.09 -4.58 1.35
CA PHE A 103 -5.40 -4.62 2.63
C PHE A 103 -6.15 -3.89 3.73
N LYS A 104 -5.73 -4.20 4.95
CA LYS A 104 -6.05 -3.43 6.14
C LYS A 104 -4.83 -3.29 7.04
N ILE A 105 -4.84 -2.25 7.87
CA ILE A 105 -3.86 -2.03 8.93
C ILE A 105 -4.63 -1.99 10.24
N ASP A 106 -4.27 -2.85 11.19
CA ASP A 106 -4.85 -2.80 12.54
C ASP A 106 -4.16 -1.78 13.45
N LYS A 107 -4.67 -1.62 14.68
CA LYS A 107 -4.13 -0.67 15.67
C LYS A 107 -2.69 -0.95 16.10
N ASP A 108 -2.22 -2.19 15.93
CA ASP A 108 -0.85 -2.60 16.25
C ASP A 108 0.07 -2.47 15.03
N PHE A 109 -0.43 -1.83 13.96
CA PHE A 109 0.25 -1.65 12.68
C PHE A 109 0.60 -2.97 11.99
N LYS A 110 -0.15 -4.03 12.27
CA LYS A 110 -0.08 -5.26 11.48
C LYS A 110 -0.83 -5.04 10.18
N ILE A 111 -0.16 -5.31 9.08
CA ILE A 111 -0.71 -5.17 7.74
C ILE A 111 -1.22 -6.54 7.31
N PHE A 112 -2.47 -6.61 6.89
CA PHE A 112 -3.07 -7.82 6.34
C PHE A 112 -3.35 -7.58 4.88
N VAL A 113 -2.69 -8.33 3.99
CA VAL A 113 -2.94 -8.28 2.55
C VAL A 113 -3.71 -9.53 2.15
N LYS A 114 -4.82 -9.34 1.45
CA LYS A 114 -5.66 -10.39 0.90
C LYS A 114 -5.67 -10.27 -0.62
N THR A 115 -5.31 -11.35 -1.30
CA THR A 115 -5.42 -11.48 -2.76
C THR A 115 -6.44 -12.56 -3.09
N GLU A 116 -7.42 -12.22 -3.91
CA GLU A 116 -8.43 -13.15 -4.43
C GLU A 116 -8.12 -13.44 -5.90
N ILE A 117 -8.02 -14.72 -6.24
CA ILE A 117 -7.72 -15.20 -7.60
C ILE A 117 -8.73 -16.28 -7.94
N SER A 118 -9.67 -15.98 -8.85
CA SER A 118 -10.77 -16.88 -9.19
C SER A 118 -11.47 -17.45 -7.93
N ASN A 119 -11.35 -18.76 -7.67
CA ASN A 119 -11.96 -19.46 -6.54
C ASN A 119 -11.02 -19.65 -5.34
N SER A 120 -9.90 -18.93 -5.30
CA SER A 120 -8.89 -19.04 -4.25
C SER A 120 -8.64 -17.71 -3.56
N THR A 121 -8.17 -17.78 -2.31
CA THR A 121 -7.81 -16.61 -1.52
C THR A 121 -6.47 -16.87 -0.87
N LYS A 122 -5.53 -15.94 -1.05
CA LYS A 122 -4.27 -15.86 -0.32
C LYS A 122 -4.35 -14.72 0.68
N SER A 123 -3.89 -14.95 1.90
CA SER A 123 -3.79 -13.89 2.90
C SER A 123 -2.43 -13.96 3.56
N ILE A 124 -1.74 -12.83 3.60
CA ILE A 124 -0.41 -12.70 4.20
C ILE A 124 -0.48 -11.57 5.21
N SER A 125 0.15 -11.79 6.37
CA SER A 125 0.30 -10.77 7.39
C SER A 125 1.73 -10.27 7.43
N TYR A 126 1.89 -8.98 7.68
CA TYR A 126 3.19 -8.34 7.82
C TYR A 126 3.24 -7.49 9.09
N LYS A 127 4.45 -7.27 9.59
CA LYS A 127 4.74 -6.26 10.61
C LYS A 127 5.69 -5.20 10.04
N ILE A 128 5.63 -4.01 10.63
CA ILE A 128 6.63 -2.96 10.42
C ILE A 128 7.66 -3.05 11.54
N ALA A 129 8.89 -3.41 11.20
CA ALA A 129 10.01 -3.49 12.13
C ALA A 129 10.47 -2.09 12.60
N GLU A 130 11.28 -2.04 13.65
CA GLU A 130 11.80 -0.77 14.21
C GLU A 130 12.63 0.03 13.21
N ASP A 131 13.30 -0.63 12.27
CA ASP A 131 14.05 0.02 11.17
C ASP A 131 13.15 0.49 10.02
N GLY A 132 11.84 0.26 10.12
CA GLY A 132 10.83 0.61 9.13
C GLY A 132 10.63 -0.45 8.05
N LYS A 133 11.35 -1.58 8.07
CA LYS A 133 11.13 -2.64 7.08
C LYS A 133 9.80 -3.34 7.28
N ILE A 134 9.11 -3.63 6.17
CA ILE A 134 7.94 -4.49 6.18
C ILE A 134 8.42 -5.94 6.08
N VAL A 135 8.02 -6.78 7.04
CA VAL A 135 8.46 -8.19 7.13
C VAL A 135 7.24 -9.08 7.28
N GLU A 136 7.19 -10.15 6.48
CA GLU A 136 6.16 -11.19 6.59
C GLU A 136 6.21 -11.88 7.96
N LEU A 137 5.03 -12.20 8.49
CA LEU A 137 4.83 -12.83 9.81
C LEU A 137 4.64 -14.34 9.73
#